data_AF-A0A9E8MUQ9-F1
#
_entry.id   AF-A0A9E8MUQ9-F1
#
_cell.length_a   1.000
_cell.length_b   1.000
_cell.length_c   1.000
_cell.angle_alpha   90.00
_cell.angle_beta   90.00
_cell.angle_gamma   90.00
#
_symmetry.space_group_name_H-M   'P 1'
#
loop_
_entity.id
_entity.type
_entity.pdbx_description
1 polymer ?
#
loop_
_entity_poly.entity_id
_entity_poly.type
_entity_poly.pdbx_seq_one_letter_code
_entity_poly.pdbx_strand_id
1 'polypeptide(L)'
;MRKQDSMVVVLLLFLFSTMSAQEKIWEVDLKEDLYQVGWIEQANSGVIIASGAKGLLAMDNVTGETLWHNTELKAVDKNSYLNIDGLPLFYAEYSPIAGKTRGIIVNSSNGDILFDTKEEGYRIKNFMTFPNTELFYSSF
;
A
#
# COMPACT_ATOMS: atom_id res chain seq x y z
N MET A 1 -39.13 -25.59 -32.08
CA MET A 1 -39.27 -24.87 -30.80
C MET A 1 -40.73 -24.60 -30.55
N ARG A 2 -41.26 -25.04 -29.39
CA ARG A 2 -42.58 -24.58 -28.92
C ARG A 2 -42.47 -23.10 -28.55
N LYS A 3 -43.58 -22.34 -28.63
CA LYS A 3 -43.60 -20.92 -28.26
C LYS A 3 -43.05 -20.65 -26.85
N GLN A 4 -43.16 -21.62 -25.94
CA GLN A 4 -42.59 -21.57 -24.59
C GLN A 4 -41.05 -21.59 -24.62
N ASP A 5 -40.43 -22.41 -25.48
CA ASP A 5 -38.97 -22.48 -25.60
C ASP A 5 -38.40 -21.15 -26.15
N SER A 6 -39.09 -20.52 -27.10
CA SER A 6 -38.72 -19.20 -27.62
C SER A 6 -38.82 -18.09 -26.57
N MET A 7 -39.80 -18.17 -25.66
CA MET A 7 -40.00 -17.15 -24.63
C MET A 7 -38.95 -17.22 -23.52
N VAL A 8 -38.51 -18.44 -23.16
CA VAL A 8 -37.43 -18.66 -22.18
C VAL A 8 -36.10 -18.14 -22.70
N VAL A 9 -35.79 -18.34 -23.99
CA VAL A 9 -34.56 -17.84 -24.61
C VAL A 9 -34.51 -16.31 -24.63
N VAL A 10 -35.64 -15.64 -24.93
CA VAL A 10 -35.72 -14.17 -24.89
C VAL A 10 -35.54 -13.65 -23.46
N LEU A 11 -36.16 -14.31 -22.46
CA LEU A 11 -36.03 -13.93 -21.06
C LEU A 11 -34.58 -14.07 -20.56
N LEU A 12 -33.88 -15.13 -20.97
CA LEU A 12 -32.46 -15.33 -20.64
C LEU A 12 -31.56 -14.27 -21.28
N LEU A 13 -31.85 -13.83 -22.50
CA LEU A 13 -31.08 -12.77 -23.18
C LEU A 13 -31.21 -11.39 -22.50
N PHE A 14 -32.34 -11.11 -21.86
CA PHE A 14 -32.53 -9.86 -21.09
C PHE A 14 -31.78 -9.84 -19.75
N LEU A 15 -31.34 -10.99 -19.23
CA LEU A 15 -30.57 -11.06 -17.98
C LEU A 15 -29.08 -10.76 -18.17
N PHE A 16 -28.57 -10.77 -19.40
CA PHE A 16 -27.16 -10.48 -19.70
C PHE A 16 -26.88 -8.99 -19.99
N SER A 17 -27.90 -8.15 -20.14
CA SER A 17 -27.73 -6.74 -20.54
C SER A 17 -27.38 -5.78 -19.40
N THR A 18 -27.26 -6.26 -18.16
CA THR A 18 -26.95 -5.40 -16.98
C THR A 18 -25.53 -5.54 -16.45
N MET A 19 -24.61 -6.16 -17.20
CA MET A 19 -23.19 -6.11 -16.84
C MET A 19 -22.61 -4.73 -17.20
N SER A 20 -22.81 -3.74 -16.33
CA SER A 20 -22.05 -2.49 -16.38
C SER A 20 -20.60 -2.80 -16.05
N ALA A 21 -19.69 -2.59 -17.00
CA ALA A 21 -18.26 -2.58 -16.74
C ALA A 21 -17.96 -1.47 -15.72
N GLN A 22 -17.21 -1.78 -14.67
CA GLN A 22 -16.80 -0.79 -13.68
C GLN A 22 -16.04 0.33 -14.39
N GLU A 23 -16.53 1.56 -14.29
CA GLU A 23 -15.83 2.72 -14.82
C GLU A 23 -14.52 2.90 -14.04
N LYS A 24 -13.45 3.10 -14.80
CA LYS A 24 -12.12 3.37 -14.27
C LYS A 24 -12.12 4.74 -13.57
N ILE A 25 -11.84 4.76 -12.27
CA ILE A 25 -11.86 5.98 -11.46
C ILE A 25 -10.68 6.89 -11.83
N TRP A 26 -9.46 6.34 -11.89
CA TRP A 26 -8.26 7.07 -12.30
C TRP A 26 -7.16 6.10 -12.78
N GLU A 27 -6.15 6.65 -13.46
CA GLU A 27 -4.87 5.99 -13.76
C GLU A 27 -3.77 7.03 -13.85
N VAL A 28 -2.59 6.66 -13.38
CA VAL A 28 -1.40 7.50 -13.39
C VAL A 28 -0.25 6.69 -13.96
N ASP A 29 0.49 7.29 -14.90
CA ASP A 29 1.74 6.72 -15.41
C ASP A 29 2.90 7.11 -14.49
N LEU A 30 3.45 6.14 -13.77
CA LEU A 30 4.56 6.33 -12.83
C LEU A 30 5.93 6.08 -13.47
N LYS A 31 6.04 6.01 -14.80
CA LYS A 31 7.31 5.74 -15.48
C LYS A 31 8.36 6.82 -15.20
N GLU A 32 7.98 8.08 -15.10
CA GLU A 32 8.93 9.15 -14.79
C GLU A 32 9.43 9.05 -13.34
N ASP A 33 8.51 8.82 -12.40
CA ASP A 33 8.78 8.76 -10.96
C ASP A 33 9.50 7.48 -10.54
N LEU A 34 9.08 6.32 -11.04
CA LEU A 34 9.52 5.00 -10.56
C LEU A 34 10.31 4.18 -11.60
N TYR A 35 10.38 4.61 -12.86
CA TYR A 35 10.83 3.84 -14.04
C TYR A 35 9.97 2.62 -14.36
N GLN A 36 9.74 1.78 -13.36
CA GLN A 36 8.81 0.66 -13.37
C GLN A 36 8.27 0.48 -11.95
N VAL A 37 6.96 0.30 -11.84
CA VAL A 37 6.31 -0.08 -10.58
C VAL A 37 6.68 -1.53 -10.27
N GLY A 38 7.42 -1.74 -9.18
CA GLY A 38 7.77 -3.06 -8.69
C GLY A 38 6.61 -3.72 -7.94
N TRP A 39 5.97 -2.94 -7.05
CA TRP A 39 4.77 -3.38 -6.33
C TRP A 39 3.99 -2.17 -5.82
N ILE A 40 2.73 -2.44 -5.47
CA ILE A 40 1.83 -1.52 -4.78
C ILE A 40 1.22 -2.22 -3.56
N GLU A 41 0.97 -1.47 -2.50
CA GLU A 41 0.31 -1.94 -1.27
C GLU A 41 -0.47 -0.77 -0.66
N GLN A 42 -1.62 -1.03 0.00
CA GLN A 42 -2.34 0.01 0.72
C GLN A 42 -1.84 0.08 2.16
N ALA A 43 -1.46 1.27 2.60
CA ALA A 43 -1.09 1.50 4.00
C ALA A 43 -2.33 1.64 4.90
N ASN A 44 -2.14 1.45 6.20
CA ASN A 44 -3.20 1.62 7.20
C ASN A 44 -3.82 3.03 7.23
N SER A 45 -3.09 4.06 6.75
CA SER A 45 -3.62 5.41 6.57
C SER A 45 -4.52 5.58 5.34
N GLY A 46 -4.70 4.53 4.54
CA GLY A 46 -5.54 4.52 3.33
C GLY A 46 -4.83 4.91 2.04
N VAL A 47 -3.59 5.43 2.12
CA VAL A 47 -2.78 5.77 0.93
C VAL A 47 -2.27 4.53 0.22
N ILE A 48 -2.03 4.65 -1.08
CA ILE A 48 -1.36 3.61 -1.87
C ILE A 48 0.14 3.86 -1.83
N ILE A 49 0.91 2.91 -1.31
CA ILE A 49 2.37 2.90 -1.39
C ILE A 49 2.80 2.18 -2.65
N ALA A 50 3.68 2.79 -3.43
CA ALA A 50 4.27 2.20 -4.62
C ALA A 50 5.80 2.26 -4.56
N SER A 51 6.44 1.13 -4.84
CA SER A 51 7.91 1.00 -4.88
C SER A 51 8.40 0.78 -6.30
N GLY A 52 9.53 1.39 -6.65
CA GLY A 52 10.19 1.19 -7.93
C GLY A 52 11.69 1.46 -7.88
N ALA A 53 12.34 1.38 -9.04
CA ALA A 53 13.80 1.52 -9.14
C ALA A 53 14.30 2.91 -8.74
N LYS A 54 13.44 3.92 -8.81
CA LYS A 54 13.77 5.33 -8.51
C LYS A 54 13.36 5.79 -7.11
N GLY A 55 12.57 5.02 -6.37
CA GLY A 55 12.15 5.41 -5.02
C GLY A 55 10.92 4.66 -4.52
N LEU A 56 10.36 5.22 -3.45
CA LEU A 56 9.11 4.82 -2.82
C LEU A 56 8.20 6.06 -2.76
N LEU A 57 6.95 5.94 -3.17
CA LEU A 57 5.99 7.05 -3.14
C LEU A 57 4.67 6.63 -2.51
N ALA A 58 3.90 7.61 -2.05
CA ALA A 58 2.51 7.43 -1.69
C ALA A 58 1.60 8.22 -2.61
N MET A 59 0.45 7.64 -2.93
CA MET A 59 -0.62 8.27 -3.67
C MET A 59 -1.91 8.27 -2.87
N ASP A 60 -2.72 9.30 -3.09
CA ASP A 60 -4.10 9.32 -2.65
C ASP A 60 -4.89 8.23 -3.38
N ASN A 61 -5.62 7.39 -2.63
CA ASN A 61 -6.38 6.27 -3.18
C ASN A 61 -7.64 6.73 -3.95
N VAL A 62 -8.12 7.94 -3.72
CA VAL A 62 -9.32 8.51 -4.35
C VAL A 62 -8.96 9.25 -5.64
N THR A 63 -7.88 10.03 -5.64
CA THR A 63 -7.50 10.90 -6.77
C THR A 63 -6.35 10.37 -7.61
N GLY A 64 -5.51 9.49 -7.06
CA GLY A 64 -4.26 9.05 -7.69
C GLY A 64 -3.13 10.07 -7.57
N GLU A 65 -3.32 11.20 -6.90
CA GLU A 65 -2.29 12.23 -6.73
C GLU A 65 -1.14 11.73 -5.84
N THR A 66 0.11 12.00 -6.25
CA THR A 66 1.28 11.73 -5.42
C THR A 66 1.32 12.67 -4.21
N LEU A 67 1.24 12.11 -3.02
CA LEU A 67 1.28 12.84 -1.75
C LEU A 67 2.72 13.12 -1.30
N TRP A 68 3.60 12.13 -1.47
CA TRP A 68 5.03 12.25 -1.19
C TRP A 68 5.83 11.24 -2.01
N HIS A 69 7.10 11.55 -2.26
CA HIS A 69 8.02 10.68 -2.98
C HIS A 69 9.41 10.70 -2.31
N ASN A 70 9.81 9.56 -1.76
CA ASN A 70 11.14 9.34 -1.22
C ASN A 70 12.04 8.69 -2.30
N THR A 71 12.94 9.49 -2.86
CA THR A 71 13.88 9.05 -3.91
C THR A 71 15.12 8.32 -3.37
N GLU A 72 15.31 8.27 -2.06
CA GLU A 72 16.43 7.54 -1.43
C GLU A 72 16.10 6.05 -1.25
N LEU A 73 14.85 5.74 -0.92
CA LEU A 73 14.35 4.39 -0.66
C LEU A 73 14.03 3.65 -1.96
N LYS A 74 15.06 3.44 -2.78
CA LYS A 74 14.97 2.75 -4.06
C LYS A 74 14.80 1.25 -3.91
N ALA A 75 13.94 0.66 -4.73
CA ALA A 75 13.80 -0.79 -4.87
C ALA A 75 13.58 -1.52 -3.52
N VAL A 76 12.75 -0.95 -2.64
CA VAL A 76 12.31 -1.64 -1.42
C VAL A 76 11.60 -2.93 -1.83
N ASP A 77 11.97 -4.06 -1.21
CA ASP A 77 11.40 -5.37 -1.51
C ASP A 77 9.99 -5.50 -0.90
N LYS A 78 9.03 -6.09 -1.65
CA LYS A 78 7.66 -6.26 -1.16
C LYS A 78 7.63 -7.07 0.14
N ASN A 79 8.48 -8.08 0.28
CA ASN A 79 8.48 -8.98 1.42
C ASN A 79 9.12 -8.36 2.67
N SER A 80 9.76 -7.19 2.54
CA SER A 80 10.26 -6.44 3.69
C SER A 80 9.27 -5.38 4.17
N TYR A 81 8.27 -5.03 3.36
CA TYR A 81 7.21 -4.09 3.71
C TYR A 81 6.23 -4.74 4.69
N LEU A 82 5.97 -4.05 5.80
CA LEU A 82 4.99 -4.48 6.79
C LEU A 82 4.26 -3.27 7.38
N ASN A 83 2.94 -3.22 7.17
CA ASN A 83 2.09 -2.26 7.87
C ASN A 83 2.17 -2.48 9.39
N ILE A 84 2.20 -1.39 10.15
CA ILE A 84 2.12 -1.44 11.62
C ILE A 84 0.66 -1.22 12.01
N ASP A 85 0.01 -2.30 12.44
CA ASP A 85 -1.43 -2.31 12.73
C ASP A 85 -1.86 -1.19 13.69
N GLY A 86 -2.95 -0.50 13.31
CA GLY A 86 -3.54 0.58 14.09
C GLY A 86 -2.78 1.92 14.02
N LEU A 87 -1.68 2.01 13.28
CA LEU A 87 -0.88 3.23 13.13
C LEU A 87 -0.73 3.61 11.64
N PRO A 88 -0.57 4.90 11.31
CA PRO A 88 -0.23 5.35 9.97
C PRO A 88 1.27 5.13 9.68
N LEU A 89 1.79 3.96 10.05
CA LEU A 89 3.20 3.62 9.97
C LEU A 89 3.39 2.29 9.23
N PHE A 90 4.49 2.17 8.51
CA PHE A 90 4.98 0.90 8.02
C PHE A 90 6.47 0.73 8.34
N TYR A 91 6.85 -0.53 8.49
CA TYR A 91 8.23 -0.96 8.49
C TYR A 91 8.65 -1.38 7.07
N ALA A 92 9.89 -1.10 6.70
CA ALA A 92 10.51 -1.67 5.52
C ALA A 92 11.98 -1.98 5.78
N GLU A 93 12.53 -2.99 5.07
CA GLU A 93 13.97 -3.15 4.97
C GLU A 93 14.48 -2.55 3.67
N TYR A 94 15.45 -1.66 3.79
CA TYR A 94 16.13 -1.02 2.67
C TYR A 94 17.57 -1.52 2.58
N SER A 95 17.95 -2.06 1.41
CA SER A 95 19.31 -2.52 1.13
C SER A 95 19.93 -1.64 0.04
N PRO A 96 20.77 -0.65 0.40
CA PRO A 96 21.43 0.19 -0.60
C PRO A 96 22.43 -0.64 -1.44
N ILE A 97 22.77 -0.14 -2.64
CA ILE A 97 23.76 -0.76 -3.54
C ILE A 97 25.10 -0.99 -2.82
N ALA A 98 25.49 -0.04 -1.97
CA ALA A 98 26.64 -0.15 -1.09
C ALA A 98 26.24 0.21 0.34
N GLY A 99 26.61 -0.64 1.29
CA GLY A 99 26.29 -0.46 2.71
C GLY A 99 25.57 -1.67 3.30
N LYS A 100 25.05 -1.49 4.52
CA LYS A 100 24.28 -2.51 5.23
C LYS A 100 22.78 -2.32 4.99
N THR A 101 22.03 -3.42 5.00
CA THR A 101 20.57 -3.39 5.11
C THR A 101 20.14 -2.64 6.36
N ARG A 102 19.15 -1.76 6.21
CA ARG A 102 18.62 -0.91 7.27
C ARG A 102 17.15 -1.22 7.47
N GLY A 103 16.71 -1.25 8.71
CA GLY A 103 15.29 -1.25 9.05
C GLY A 103 14.83 0.19 9.19
N ILE A 104 13.74 0.54 8.52
CA ILE A 104 13.17 1.89 8.55
C ILE A 104 11.70 1.83 8.98
N ILE A 105 11.29 2.79 9.81
CA ILE A 105 9.88 3.02 10.13
C ILE A 105 9.50 4.36 9.51
N VAL A 106 8.47 4.35 8.68
CA VAL A 106 8.04 5.51 7.90
C VAL A 106 6.58 5.80 8.21
N ASN A 107 6.24 7.08 8.37
CA ASN A 107 4.87 7.54 8.44
C ASN A 107 4.25 7.56 7.03
N SER A 108 3.25 6.72 6.80
CA SER A 108 2.63 6.56 5.48
C SER A 108 1.88 7.81 5.02
N SER A 109 1.43 8.67 5.93
CA SER A 109 0.65 9.87 5.58
C SER A 109 1.51 10.99 4.99
N ASN A 110 2.79 11.08 5.35
CA ASN A 110 3.65 12.21 4.95
C ASN A 110 5.07 11.81 4.47
N GLY A 111 5.45 10.54 4.61
CA GLY A 111 6.75 10.03 4.16
C GLY A 111 7.89 10.26 5.15
N ASP A 112 7.61 10.79 6.35
CA ASP A 112 8.64 11.03 7.37
C ASP A 112 9.24 9.71 7.86
N ILE A 113 10.57 9.62 7.85
CA ILE A 113 11.30 8.51 8.47
C ILE A 113 11.37 8.80 9.97
N LEU A 114 10.62 8.03 10.76
CA LEU A 114 10.58 8.18 12.22
C LEU A 114 11.71 7.40 12.90
N PHE A 115 12.23 6.37 12.24
CA PHE A 115 13.35 5.58 12.74
C PHE A 115 14.13 4.96 11.58
N ASP A 116 15.46 4.98 11.68
CA ASP A 116 16.38 4.34 10.72
C ASP A 116 17.53 3.68 11.46
N THR A 117 17.72 2.38 11.27
CA THR A 117 18.81 1.66 11.94
C THR A 117 20.21 1.98 11.39
N LYS A 118 20.32 2.82 10.36
CA LYS A 118 21.60 3.31 9.81
C LYS A 118 22.57 3.77 10.89
N GLU A 119 22.05 4.52 11.86
CA GLU A 119 22.88 5.21 12.87
C GLU A 119 23.27 4.27 14.01
N GLU A 120 22.47 3.25 14.29
CA GLU A 120 22.64 2.42 15.49
C GLU A 120 23.32 1.07 15.23
N GLY A 121 23.48 0.66 13.97
CA GLY A 121 24.12 -0.61 13.62
C GLY A 121 23.33 -1.86 14.02
N TYR A 122 22.08 -1.70 14.46
CA TYR A 122 21.15 -2.78 14.79
C TYR A 122 20.22 -3.09 13.59
N ARG A 123 19.49 -4.21 13.67
CA ARG A 123 18.41 -4.55 12.74
C ARG A 123 17.15 -4.84 13.56
N ILE A 124 16.03 -4.25 13.17
CA ILE A 124 14.74 -4.59 13.77
C ILE A 124 14.39 -6.00 13.27
N LYS A 125 14.41 -6.98 14.18
CA LYS A 125 14.01 -8.37 13.86
C LYS A 125 12.52 -8.60 14.04
N ASN A 126 11.91 -7.88 14.98
CA ASN A 126 10.51 -8.01 15.33
C ASN A 126 10.06 -6.74 16.04
N PHE A 127 8.77 -6.43 15.94
CA PHE A 127 8.14 -5.37 16.72
C PHE A 127 6.80 -5.89 17.25
N MET A 128 6.40 -5.38 18.41
CA MET A 128 5.11 -5.68 19.03
C MET A 128 4.34 -4.38 19.14
N THR A 129 3.15 -4.33 18.54
CA THR A 129 2.19 -3.27 18.81
C THR A 129 1.45 -3.63 20.09
N PHE A 130 1.47 -2.72 21.06
CA PHE A 130 0.57 -2.81 22.21
C PHE A 130 -0.68 -2.03 21.83
N PRO A 131 -1.84 -2.68 21.57
CA PRO A 131 -3.08 -1.95 21.48
C PRO A 131 -3.25 -1.21 22.81
N ASN A 132 -3.65 0.08 22.71
CA ASN A 132 -3.82 1.01 23.83
C ASN A 132 -4.16 0.24 25.11
N THR A 133 -3.25 0.27 26.08
CA THR A 133 -3.58 -0.15 27.43
C THR A 133 -4.67 0.83 27.87
N GLU A 134 -5.92 0.40 27.88
CA GLU A 134 -6.92 1.04 28.71
C GLU A 134 -6.36 0.96 30.13
N LEU A 135 -5.76 2.05 30.61
CA LEU A 135 -5.38 2.22 31.99
C LEU A 135 -6.68 2.22 32.78
N PHE A 136 -7.15 1.03 33.17
CA PHE A 136 -8.13 0.86 34.22
C PHE A 136 -7.47 1.37 35.50
N TYR A 137 -7.70 2.65 35.82
CA TYR A 137 -7.56 3.13 37.18
C TYR A 137 -8.62 2.42 38.02
N SER A 138 -8.27 1.29 38.64
CA SER A 138 -9.02 0.82 39.81
C SER A 138 -8.50 1.60 41.01
N SER A 139 -9.22 2.67 41.35
CA SER A 139 -9.07 3.35 42.64
C SER A 139 -9.38 2.34 43.76
N PHE A 140 -8.39 2.05 44.61
CA PHE A 140 -8.62 1.51 45.95
C PHE A 140 -8.86 2.65 46.92
#